data_AF-A0A925W7S4-F1
#
_entry.id   AF-A0A925W7S4-F1
#
_cell.length_a   1.000
_cell.length_b   1.000
_cell.length_c   1.000
_cell.angle_alpha   90.00
_cell.angle_beta   90.00
_cell.angle_gamma   90.00
#
_symmetry.space_group_name_H-M   'P 1'
#
loop_
_entity.id
_entity.type
_entity.pdbx_description
1 polymer ?
#
loop_
_entity_poly.entity_id
_entity_poly.type
_entity_poly.pdbx_seq_one_letter_code
_entity_poly.pdbx_strand_id
1 'polypeptide(L)'
;AKAVVEIGTGAGVSGLWLLGGMAADGVLTSIDVDPEVQRAARTAFLAAGYAPGRLRLINGMGLEVLPRLTDGGYDLVFVDAAAGDYPRYLDEAVRLLRPGGVVALAGVLTAGVTDPDAVDPASVALREVARQMREDDRLVSVLLPLGDGLLAAVVT
;
A
#
# COMPACT_ATOMS: atom_id res chain seq x y z
N ALA A 1 3.49 -12.71 -6.32
CA ALA A 1 4.40 -11.55 -6.29
C ALA A 1 5.74 -11.95 -5.66
N LYS A 2 6.86 -11.44 -6.19
CA LYS A 2 8.22 -11.56 -5.64
C LYS A 2 8.70 -10.27 -4.98
N ALA A 3 8.32 -9.09 -5.47
CA ALA A 3 8.70 -7.81 -4.89
C ALA A 3 7.43 -7.04 -4.48
N VAL A 4 7.26 -6.80 -3.18
CA VAL A 4 6.08 -6.11 -2.63
C VAL A 4 6.52 -4.92 -1.79
N VAL A 5 5.84 -3.78 -1.93
CA VAL A 5 5.94 -2.64 -1.01
C VAL A 5 4.67 -2.55 -0.19
N GLU A 6 4.82 -2.30 1.10
CA GLU A 6 3.76 -1.96 2.05
C GLU A 6 4.10 -0.60 2.68
N ILE A 7 3.11 0.30 2.71
CA ILE A 7 3.16 1.57 3.43
C ILE A 7 2.12 1.48 4.55
N GLY A 8 2.58 1.69 5.78
CA GLY A 8 1.79 1.41 6.98
C GLY A 8 2.00 -0.02 7.43
N THR A 9 3.11 -0.27 8.11
CA THR A 9 3.42 -1.59 8.66
C THR A 9 2.45 -1.94 9.79
N GLY A 10 2.12 -0.95 10.63
CA GLY A 10 1.40 -1.18 11.88
C GLY A 10 2.05 -2.31 12.69
N ALA A 11 1.24 -3.11 13.39
CA ALA A 11 1.74 -4.27 14.13
C ALA A 11 2.15 -5.47 13.23
N GLY A 12 2.13 -5.32 11.89
CA GLY A 12 2.54 -6.35 10.93
C GLY A 12 1.42 -7.30 10.48
N VAL A 13 0.15 -6.97 10.71
CA VAL A 13 -0.98 -7.85 10.34
C VAL A 13 -1.08 -7.98 8.82
N SER A 14 -1.16 -6.86 8.09
CA SER A 14 -1.17 -6.84 6.62
C SER A 14 0.09 -7.51 6.06
N GLY A 15 1.26 -7.18 6.60
CA GLY A 15 2.53 -7.77 6.19
C GLY A 15 2.56 -9.30 6.30
N LEU A 16 1.93 -9.90 7.33
CA LEU A 16 1.81 -11.36 7.46
C LEU A 16 0.96 -11.97 6.34
N TRP A 17 -0.16 -11.34 6.00
CA TRP A 17 -1.03 -11.78 4.90
C TRP A 17 -0.34 -11.64 3.55
N LEU A 18 0.37 -10.52 3.34
CA LEU A 18 1.17 -10.29 2.13
C LEU A 18 2.24 -11.37 1.99
N LEU A 19 3.06 -11.59 3.03
CA LEU A 19 4.12 -12.61 3.02
C LEU A 19 3.59 -14.02 2.74
N GLY A 20 2.38 -14.33 3.22
CA GLY A 20 1.71 -15.61 2.99
C GLY A 20 1.22 -15.82 1.56
N GLY A 21 0.86 -14.74 0.85
CA GLY A 21 0.49 -14.78 -0.57
C GLY A 21 1.67 -14.61 -1.54
N MET A 22 2.84 -14.19 -1.06
CA MET A 22 4.04 -13.99 -1.86
C MET A 22 4.71 -15.31 -2.25
N ALA A 23 5.52 -15.26 -3.32
CA ALA A 23 6.41 -16.37 -3.65
C ALA A 23 7.39 -16.65 -2.50
N ALA A 24 7.82 -17.91 -2.37
CA ALA A 24 8.68 -18.34 -1.27
C ALA A 24 10.03 -17.59 -1.20
N ASP A 25 10.52 -17.11 -2.35
CA ASP A 25 11.74 -16.31 -2.50
C ASP A 25 11.46 -14.78 -2.56
N GLY A 26 10.22 -14.36 -2.33
CA GLY A 26 9.83 -12.95 -2.41
C GLY A 26 10.26 -12.12 -1.20
N VAL A 27 10.48 -10.82 -1.43
CA VAL A 27 10.90 -9.84 -0.42
C VAL A 27 9.79 -8.80 -0.20
N LEU A 28 9.34 -8.67 1.04
CA LEU A 28 8.45 -7.60 1.49
C LEU A 28 9.29 -6.40 1.92
N THR A 29 9.07 -5.25 1.27
CA THR A 29 9.54 -3.95 1.75
C THR A 29 8.42 -3.29 2.52
N SER A 30 8.56 -3.13 3.83
CA SER A 30 7.51 -2.56 4.69
C SER A 30 8.00 -1.28 5.35
N ILE A 31 7.25 -0.20 5.18
CA ILE A 31 7.66 1.16 5.53
C ILE A 31 6.72 1.73 6.58
N ASP A 32 7.28 2.24 7.67
CA ASP A 32 6.53 2.90 8.72
C ASP A 32 7.37 3.99 9.40
N VAL A 33 6.72 5.06 9.83
CA VAL A 33 7.39 6.14 10.57
C VAL A 33 7.69 5.71 12.01
N ASP A 34 6.91 4.80 12.58
CA ASP A 34 7.05 4.39 13.97
C ASP A 34 8.05 3.21 14.11
N PRO A 35 9.21 3.41 14.77
CA PRO A 35 10.18 2.34 14.96
C PRO A 35 9.72 1.28 15.95
N GLU A 36 8.74 1.55 16.81
CA GLU A 36 8.17 0.59 17.74
C GLU A 36 7.31 -0.44 17.02
N VAL A 37 6.42 0.01 16.14
CA VAL A 37 5.56 -0.90 15.37
C VAL A 37 6.38 -1.75 14.39
N GLN A 38 7.45 -1.18 13.81
CA GLN A 38 8.42 -1.93 13.00
C GLN A 38 9.13 -3.04 13.77
N ARG A 39 9.50 -2.80 15.05
CA ARG A 39 10.07 -3.84 15.91
C ARG A 39 9.06 -4.94 16.23
N ALA A 40 7.81 -4.56 16.48
CA ALA A 40 6.72 -5.52 16.73
C ALA A 40 6.46 -6.38 15.49
N ALA A 41 6.34 -5.77 14.30
CA ALA A 41 6.14 -6.45 13.03
C ALA A 41 7.30 -7.41 12.72
N ARG A 42 8.56 -6.97 12.91
CA ARG A 42 9.73 -7.86 12.77
C ARG A 42 9.60 -9.10 13.65
N THR A 43 9.25 -8.91 14.92
CA THR A 43 9.08 -10.01 15.87
C THR A 43 7.99 -10.97 15.40
N ALA A 44 6.84 -10.45 14.95
CA ALA A 44 5.74 -11.24 14.41
C ALA A 44 6.14 -12.03 13.15
N PHE A 45 6.84 -11.40 12.20
CA PHE A 45 7.29 -12.06 10.97
C PHE A 45 8.26 -13.21 11.24
N LEU A 46 9.21 -13.01 12.16
CA LEU A 46 10.16 -14.06 12.54
C LEU A 46 9.48 -15.20 13.30
N ALA A 47 8.54 -14.89 14.19
CA ALA A 47 7.76 -15.89 14.91
C ALA A 47 6.87 -16.73 13.96
N ALA A 48 6.40 -16.13 12.87
CA ALA A 48 5.67 -16.82 11.80
C ALA A 48 6.59 -17.66 10.86
N GLY A 49 7.91 -17.65 11.08
CA GLY A 49 8.87 -18.47 10.33
C GLY A 49 9.39 -17.85 9.04
N TYR A 50 9.12 -16.57 8.78
CA TYR A 50 9.67 -15.89 7.60
C TYR A 50 11.15 -15.54 7.81
N ALA A 51 11.99 -15.94 6.85
CA ALA A 51 13.43 -15.70 6.92
C ALA A 51 13.75 -14.19 6.92
N PRO A 52 14.74 -13.72 7.71
CA PRO A 52 15.12 -12.30 7.75
C PRO A 52 15.42 -11.69 6.38
N GLY A 53 15.98 -12.49 5.44
CA GLY A 53 16.27 -12.04 4.07
C GLY A 53 15.04 -11.71 3.22
N ARG A 54 13.84 -12.12 3.64
CA ARG A 54 12.56 -11.76 2.99
C ARG A 54 12.00 -10.43 3.51
N LEU A 55 12.62 -9.82 4.52
CA LEU A 55 12.07 -8.68 5.26
C LEU A 55 12.97 -7.45 5.09
N ARG A 56 12.53 -6.48 4.29
CA ARG A 56 13.15 -5.16 4.19
C ARG A 56 12.30 -4.14 4.92
N LEU A 57 12.57 -3.95 6.21
CA LEU A 57 11.84 -3.02 7.08
C LEU A 57 12.55 -1.65 7.08
N ILE A 58 11.85 -0.60 6.68
CA ILE A 58 12.39 0.75 6.57
C ILE A 58 11.63 1.67 7.51
N ASN A 59 12.36 2.31 8.43
CA ASN A 59 11.78 3.35 9.27
C ASN A 59 11.87 4.71 8.55
N GLY A 60 10.74 5.41 8.42
CA GLY A 60 10.65 6.73 7.80
C GLY A 60 9.28 7.00 7.19
N MET A 61 9.07 8.26 6.80
CA MET A 61 7.85 8.67 6.10
C MET A 61 7.78 8.01 4.73
N GLY A 62 6.66 7.36 4.40
CA GLY A 62 6.47 6.66 3.13
C GLY A 62 6.85 7.52 1.93
N LEU A 63 6.32 8.74 1.85
CA LEU A 63 6.59 9.68 0.76
C LEU A 63 8.04 10.21 0.69
N GLU A 64 8.87 10.00 1.71
CA GLU A 64 10.31 10.29 1.65
C GLU A 64 11.15 9.07 1.24
N VAL A 65 10.60 7.88 1.45
CA VAL A 65 11.24 6.59 1.16
C VAL A 65 10.94 6.13 -0.27
N LEU A 66 9.68 6.19 -0.71
CA LEU A 66 9.24 5.70 -2.02
C LEU A 66 10.04 6.29 -3.19
N PRO A 67 10.39 7.60 -3.21
CA PRO A 67 11.19 8.18 -4.30
C PRO A 67 12.59 7.55 -4.47
N ARG A 68 13.09 6.81 -3.47
CA ARG A 68 14.41 6.14 -3.50
C ARG A 68 14.31 4.69 -3.96
N LEU A 69 13.10 4.20 -4.20
CA LEU A 69 12.84 2.85 -4.69
C LEU A 69 12.79 2.83 -6.22
N THR A 70 13.17 1.69 -6.79
CA THR A 70 13.33 1.51 -8.24
C THR A 70 11.99 1.51 -8.98
N ASP A 71 11.87 2.33 -10.02
CA ASP A 71 10.77 2.36 -10.98
C ASP A 71 10.55 0.98 -11.63
N GLY A 72 9.29 0.58 -11.79
CA GLY A 72 8.95 -0.70 -12.42
C GLY A 72 9.52 -1.95 -11.71
N GLY A 73 9.97 -1.81 -10.47
CA GLY A 73 10.66 -2.87 -9.73
C GLY A 73 9.74 -3.80 -8.94
N TYR A 74 8.46 -3.47 -8.83
CA TYR A 74 7.55 -4.10 -7.86
C TYR A 74 6.31 -4.73 -8.52
N ASP A 75 5.85 -5.82 -7.92
CA ASP A 75 4.64 -6.55 -8.32
C ASP A 75 3.37 -6.01 -7.64
N LEU A 76 3.53 -5.50 -6.43
CA LEU A 76 2.42 -5.00 -5.60
C LEU A 76 2.91 -3.84 -4.75
N VAL A 77 2.10 -2.79 -4.68
CA VAL A 77 2.22 -1.71 -3.70
C VAL A 77 0.92 -1.66 -2.91
N PHE A 78 1.00 -1.95 -1.61
CA PHE A 78 -0.11 -1.87 -0.67
C PHE A 78 0.03 -0.60 0.18
N VAL A 79 -1.03 0.21 0.24
CA VAL A 79 -1.07 1.47 0.97
C VAL A 79 -2.16 1.41 2.03
N ASP A 80 -1.76 1.56 3.29
CA ASP A 80 -2.63 1.74 4.45
C ASP A 80 -2.07 2.87 5.31
N ALA A 81 -2.43 4.10 4.96
CA ALA A 81 -1.78 5.31 5.49
C ALA A 81 -2.81 6.41 5.80
N ALA A 82 -2.34 7.61 6.13
CA ALA A 82 -3.21 8.76 6.29
C ALA A 82 -3.91 9.10 4.96
N ALA A 83 -5.25 9.12 4.97
CA ALA A 83 -6.10 9.33 3.79
C ALA A 83 -5.72 10.57 2.96
N GLY A 84 -5.28 11.65 3.62
CA GLY A 84 -4.89 12.90 2.95
C GLY A 84 -3.72 12.77 1.96
N ASP A 85 -2.90 11.73 2.10
CA ASP A 85 -1.73 11.49 1.25
C ASP A 85 -1.99 10.46 0.14
N TYR A 86 -3.19 9.86 0.05
CA TYR A 86 -3.50 8.78 -0.89
C TYR A 86 -3.24 9.16 -2.36
N PRO A 87 -3.60 10.37 -2.84
CA PRO A 87 -3.25 10.78 -4.20
C PRO A 87 -1.74 10.73 -4.49
N ARG A 88 -0.91 11.17 -3.52
CA ARG A 88 0.55 11.15 -3.67
C ARG A 88 1.10 9.73 -3.60
N TYR A 89 0.52 8.88 -2.75
CA TYR A 89 0.88 7.47 -2.70
C TYR A 89 0.49 6.72 -3.98
N LEU A 90 -0.62 7.08 -4.62
CA LEU A 90 -0.99 6.51 -5.91
C LEU A 90 0.05 6.83 -6.98
N ASP A 91 0.47 8.09 -7.10
CA ASP A 91 1.49 8.50 -8.07
C ASP A 91 2.80 7.71 -7.91
N GLU A 92 3.28 7.59 -6.67
CA GLU A 92 4.47 6.80 -6.36
C GLU A 92 4.26 5.30 -6.60
N ALA A 93 3.09 4.76 -6.25
CA ALA A 93 2.77 3.36 -6.47
C ALA A 93 2.80 3.00 -7.96
N VAL A 94 2.15 3.80 -8.82
CA VAL A 94 2.12 3.56 -10.26
C VAL A 94 3.52 3.60 -10.87
N ARG A 95 4.38 4.53 -10.42
CA ARG A 95 5.80 4.59 -10.86
C ARG A 95 6.58 3.33 -10.49
N LEU A 96 6.39 2.83 -9.27
CA LEU A 96 7.13 1.69 -8.74
C LEU A 96 6.69 0.34 -9.32
N LEU A 97 5.46 0.26 -9.83
CA LEU A 97 4.89 -0.97 -10.37
C LEU A 97 5.36 -1.23 -11.78
N ARG A 98 5.71 -2.49 -12.06
CA ARG A 98 5.90 -2.96 -13.44
C ARG A 98 4.55 -3.06 -14.17
N PRO A 99 4.53 -3.13 -15.52
CA PRO A 99 3.35 -3.57 -16.24
C PRO A 99 2.84 -4.93 -15.72
N GLY A 100 1.53 -5.01 -15.45
CA GLY A 100 0.86 -6.11 -14.76
C GLY A 100 0.95 -6.08 -13.23
N GLY A 101 1.67 -5.10 -12.65
CA GLY A 101 1.73 -4.87 -11.21
C GLY A 101 0.44 -4.28 -10.66
N VAL A 102 0.23 -4.44 -9.35
CA VAL A 102 -1.02 -4.03 -8.67
C VAL A 102 -0.76 -2.94 -7.63
N VAL A 103 -1.55 -1.87 -7.65
CA VAL A 103 -1.69 -0.97 -6.50
C VAL A 103 -2.94 -1.34 -5.73
N ALA A 104 -2.87 -1.35 -4.40
CA ALA A 104 -4.00 -1.61 -3.51
C ALA A 104 -4.03 -0.61 -2.36
N LEU A 105 -5.10 0.17 -2.27
CA LEU A 105 -5.33 1.22 -1.27
C LEU A 105 -6.43 0.75 -0.31
N ALA A 106 -6.10 0.57 0.97
CA ALA A 106 -7.05 0.15 2.00
C ALA A 106 -7.79 1.35 2.62
N GLY A 107 -8.96 1.12 3.20
CA GLY A 107 -9.69 2.15 3.96
C GLY A 107 -10.34 3.24 3.11
N VAL A 108 -10.54 2.99 1.81
CA VAL A 108 -11.03 4.01 0.86
C VAL A 108 -12.52 4.36 1.00
N LEU A 109 -13.29 3.57 1.76
CA LEU A 109 -14.71 3.81 2.04
C LEU A 109 -14.94 4.44 3.43
N THR A 110 -13.88 4.92 4.09
CA THR A 110 -13.95 5.59 5.40
C THR A 110 -14.37 7.06 5.29
N ALA A 111 -14.39 7.76 6.44
CA ALA A 111 -14.54 9.22 6.58
C ALA A 111 -15.84 9.84 6.04
N GLY A 112 -16.83 9.05 5.63
CA GLY A 112 -18.04 9.59 5.01
C GLY A 112 -17.83 9.94 3.53
N VAL A 113 -16.85 9.33 2.86
CA VAL A 113 -16.54 9.54 1.44
C VAL A 113 -17.76 9.42 0.50
N THR A 114 -18.76 8.63 0.90
CA THR A 114 -20.02 8.42 0.19
C THR A 114 -21.00 9.59 0.31
N ASP A 115 -20.79 10.48 1.28
CA ASP A 115 -21.52 11.74 1.41
C ASP A 115 -20.92 12.77 0.43
N PRO A 116 -21.66 13.19 -0.61
CA PRO A 116 -21.17 14.16 -1.58
C PRO A 116 -20.93 15.56 -0.97
N ASP A 117 -21.56 15.87 0.18
CA ASP A 117 -21.45 17.17 0.84
C ASP A 117 -20.33 17.21 1.89
N ALA A 118 -19.71 16.07 2.22
CA ALA A 118 -18.58 16.01 3.14
C ALA A 118 -17.36 16.70 2.52
N VAL A 119 -16.90 17.81 3.11
CA VAL A 119 -15.76 18.60 2.61
C VAL A 119 -14.49 18.45 3.45
N ASP A 120 -14.48 17.50 4.39
CA ASP A 120 -13.28 17.26 5.19
C ASP A 120 -12.12 16.77 4.30
N PRO A 121 -10.87 17.10 4.66
CA PRO A 121 -9.71 16.78 3.81
C PRO A 121 -9.56 15.29 3.49
N ALA A 122 -9.95 14.39 4.38
CA ALA A 122 -9.83 12.95 4.16
C ALA A 122 -10.84 12.49 3.11
N SER A 123 -12.12 12.85 3.25
CA SER A 123 -13.15 12.53 2.24
C SER A 123 -12.82 13.08 0.86
N VAL A 124 -12.29 14.32 0.80
CA VAL A 124 -11.85 14.93 -0.47
C VAL A 124 -10.71 14.14 -1.10
N ALA A 125 -9.68 13.78 -0.32
CA ALA A 125 -8.55 13.00 -0.82
C ALA A 125 -8.94 11.59 -1.28
N LEU A 126 -9.84 10.92 -0.57
CA LEU A 126 -10.33 9.59 -0.95
C LEU A 126 -11.18 9.60 -2.23
N ARG A 127 -12.02 10.63 -2.42
CA ARG A 127 -12.74 10.80 -3.70
C ARG A 127 -11.80 11.15 -4.83
N GLU A 128 -10.78 11.97 -4.56
CA GLU A 128 -9.79 12.34 -5.57
C GLU A 128 -8.99 11.12 -6.02
N VAL A 129 -8.47 10.29 -5.11
CA VAL A 129 -7.71 9.09 -5.51
C VAL A 129 -8.59 8.09 -6.27
N ALA A 130 -9.87 7.93 -5.89
CA ALA A 130 -10.80 7.09 -6.63
C ALA A 130 -11.10 7.62 -8.05
N ARG A 131 -11.19 8.95 -8.19
CA ARG A 131 -11.34 9.61 -9.50
C ARG A 131 -10.08 9.42 -10.35
N GLN A 132 -8.90 9.69 -9.79
CA GLN A 132 -7.61 9.51 -10.46
C GLN A 132 -7.43 8.08 -10.97
N MET A 133 -7.66 7.06 -10.14
CA MET A 133 -7.52 5.66 -10.56
C MET A 133 -8.51 5.24 -11.65
N ARG A 134 -9.69 5.86 -11.70
CA ARG A 134 -10.71 5.57 -12.72
C ARG A 134 -10.41 6.27 -14.05
N GLU A 135 -9.80 7.45 -14.01
CA GLU A 135 -9.55 8.30 -15.18
C GLU A 135 -8.14 8.10 -15.78
N ASP A 136 -7.26 7.35 -15.11
CA ASP A 136 -5.95 6.99 -15.63
C ASP A 136 -6.05 5.79 -16.60
N ASP A 137 -5.84 6.05 -17.90
CA ASP A 137 -5.88 5.04 -18.96
C ASP A 137 -4.83 3.92 -18.81
N ARG A 138 -3.82 4.10 -17.94
CA ARG A 138 -2.82 3.07 -17.62
C ARG A 138 -3.32 2.07 -16.58
N LEU A 139 -4.48 2.30 -15.99
CA LEU A 139 -5.00 1.55 -14.84
C LEU A 139 -6.33 0.87 -15.16
N VAL A 140 -6.41 -0.41 -14.82
CA VAL A 140 -7.69 -1.13 -14.76
C VAL A 140 -8.06 -1.30 -13.29
N SER A 141 -9.04 -0.51 -12.83
CA SER A 141 -9.38 -0.40 -11.42
C SER A 141 -10.63 -1.20 -11.00
N VAL A 142 -10.66 -1.60 -9.73
CA VAL A 142 -11.79 -2.26 -9.07
C VAL A 142 -11.90 -1.78 -7.62
N LEU A 143 -13.13 -1.49 -7.19
CA LEU A 143 -13.45 -1.22 -5.80
C LEU A 143 -14.10 -2.46 -5.18
N LEU A 144 -13.50 -2.98 -4.11
CA LEU A 144 -14.03 -4.10 -3.33
C LEU A 144 -14.63 -3.57 -2.03
N PRO A 145 -15.95 -3.72 -1.80
CA PRO A 145 -16.62 -3.24 -0.58
C PRO A 145 -16.44 -4.23 0.59
N LEU A 146 -15.18 -4.56 0.91
CA LEU A 146 -14.81 -5.42 2.02
C LEU A 146 -14.24 -4.57 3.15
N GLY A 147 -14.73 -4.75 4.38
CA GLY A 147 -14.34 -3.93 5.52
C GLY A 147 -14.53 -2.44 5.22
N ASP A 148 -13.48 -1.66 5.43
CA ASP A 148 -13.44 -0.22 5.17
C ASP A 148 -13.14 0.14 3.69
N GLY A 149 -13.25 -0.84 2.79
CA GLY A 149 -13.07 -0.69 1.36
C GLY A 149 -11.63 -0.91 0.90
N LEU A 150 -11.47 -1.59 -0.22
CA LEU A 150 -10.19 -1.76 -0.91
C LEU A 150 -10.33 -1.30 -2.36
N LEU A 151 -9.62 -0.25 -2.73
CA LEU A 151 -9.50 0.17 -4.13
C LEU A 151 -8.20 -0.42 -4.69
N ALA A 152 -8.30 -1.17 -5.77
CA ALA A 152 -7.13 -1.76 -6.41
C ALA A 152 -7.13 -1.44 -7.90
N ALA A 153 -5.94 -1.41 -8.51
CA ALA A 153 -5.80 -1.38 -9.95
C ALA A 153 -4.58 -2.14 -10.43
N VAL A 154 -4.69 -2.69 -11.65
CA VAL A 154 -3.57 -3.26 -12.40
C VAL A 154 -3.01 -2.20 -13.33
N VAL A 155 -1.69 -2.05 -13.36
CA VAL A 155 -0.97 -1.23 -14.36
C VAL A 155 -0.90 -2.00 -15.68
N THR A 156 -1.36 -1.41 -16.78
CA THR A 156 -1.37 -2.05 -18.12
C THR A 156 -0.10 -1.77 -18.92
#